data_AF-A0A250LLF6-F1
#
_entry.id   AF-A0A250LLF6-F1
#
_cell.length_a   1.000
_cell.length_b   1.000
_cell.length_c   1.000
_cell.angle_alpha   90.00
_cell.angle_beta   90.00
_cell.angle_gamma   90.00
#
_symmetry.space_group_name_H-M   'P 1'
#
loop_
_entity.id
_entity.type
_entity.pdbx_description
1 polymer ?
#
loop_
_entity_poly.entity_id
_entity_poly.type
_entity_poly.pdbx_seq_one_letter_code
_entity_poly.pdbx_strand_id
1 'polypeptide(L)'
;MLRVLGEINLHPDDSLYRAVIQCSDPEATAWAWAAGRHLGLPGEEIIRADEYDGEGESIRVSLQVGAYIGIHGLAHAGFCSVRSRPGVVAWPSLKFWTQCAEMPDFNVSL
;
A
#
# COMPACT_ATOMS: atom_id res chain seq x y z
N MET A 1 -12.72 6.56 -5.94
CA MET A 1 -12.00 7.39 -4.94
C MET A 1 -11.07 8.41 -5.63
N LEU A 2 -10.07 7.95 -6.39
CA LEU A 2 -9.09 8.84 -7.06
C LEU A 2 -9.71 9.90 -7.99
N ARG A 3 -10.79 9.57 -8.71
CA ARG A 3 -11.50 10.54 -9.56
C ARG A 3 -12.04 11.73 -8.78
N VAL A 4 -12.67 11.48 -7.63
CA VAL A 4 -13.25 12.53 -6.77
C VAL A 4 -12.14 13.44 -6.22
N LEU A 5 -11.00 12.87 -5.81
CA LEU A 5 -9.86 13.69 -5.39
C LEU A 5 -9.27 14.53 -6.53
N GLY A 6 -9.23 13.99 -7.74
CA GLY A 6 -8.80 14.73 -8.93
C GLY A 6 -9.67 15.95 -9.20
N GLU A 7 -10.98 15.87 -8.92
CA GLU A 7 -11.94 16.98 -9.06
C GLU A 7 -11.72 18.07 -7.98
N ILE A 8 -11.15 17.72 -6.83
CA ILE A 8 -10.81 18.67 -5.74
C ILE A 8 -9.46 19.37 -5.99
N ASN A 9 -8.72 18.96 -7.04
CA ASN A 9 -7.43 19.54 -7.46
C ASN A 9 -6.40 19.64 -6.30
N LEU A 10 -6.38 18.63 -5.42
CA LEU A 10 -5.37 18.53 -4.37
C LEU A 10 -3.99 18.27 -4.98
N HIS A 11 -2.96 18.77 -4.31
CA HIS A 11 -1.60 18.43 -4.67
C HIS A 11 -1.36 16.92 -4.48
N PRO A 12 -0.65 16.21 -5.38
CA PRO A 12 -0.43 14.76 -5.25
C PRO A 12 0.27 14.33 -3.96
N ASP A 13 1.07 15.22 -3.36
CA ASP A 13 1.73 15.00 -2.07
C ASP A 13 0.89 15.41 -0.85
N ASP A 14 -0.34 15.88 -1.04
CA ASP A 14 -1.27 16.16 0.04
C ASP A 14 -1.53 14.90 0.88
N SER A 15 -1.68 15.06 2.20
CA SER A 15 -1.84 13.94 3.13
C SER A 15 -3.06 13.09 2.78
N LEU A 16 -4.16 13.70 2.37
CA LEU A 16 -5.37 12.99 1.94
C LEU A 16 -5.14 12.27 0.61
N TYR A 17 -4.42 12.88 -0.33
CA TYR A 17 -4.14 12.27 -1.64
C TYR A 17 -3.25 11.03 -1.50
N ARG A 18 -2.20 11.11 -0.67
CA ARG A 18 -1.34 9.97 -0.32
C ARG A 18 -2.13 8.87 0.39
N ALA A 19 -3.01 9.24 1.32
CA ALA A 19 -3.84 8.28 2.03
C ALA A 19 -4.76 7.51 1.09
N VAL A 20 -5.35 8.18 0.10
CA VAL A 20 -6.24 7.54 -0.87
C VAL A 20 -5.50 6.65 -1.86
N ILE A 21 -4.33 7.07 -2.39
CA ILE A 21 -3.51 6.20 -3.26
C ILE A 21 -3.22 4.88 -2.55
N GLN A 22 -2.81 4.97 -1.29
CA GLN A 22 -2.45 3.81 -0.47
C GLN A 22 -3.60 2.83 -0.22
N CYS A 23 -4.86 3.26 -0.37
CA CYS A 23 -6.04 2.45 -0.10
C CYS A 23 -6.61 1.77 -1.37
N SER A 24 -5.86 1.72 -2.47
CA SER A 24 -6.29 1.03 -3.69
C SER A 24 -5.98 -0.48 -3.61
N ASP A 25 -6.58 -1.28 -4.50
CA ASP A 25 -6.46 -2.75 -4.46
C ASP A 25 -5.00 -3.25 -4.45
N PRO A 26 -4.08 -2.77 -5.30
CA PRO A 26 -2.69 -3.26 -5.28
C PRO A 26 -2.00 -2.97 -3.94
N GLU A 27 -2.14 -1.77 -3.40
CA GLU A 27 -1.54 -1.40 -2.13
C GLU A 27 -2.13 -2.21 -0.97
N ALA A 28 -3.43 -2.51 -1.00
CA ALA A 28 -4.08 -3.40 -0.04
C ALA A 28 -3.54 -4.83 -0.12
N THR A 29 -3.34 -5.37 -1.32
CA THR A 29 -2.71 -6.68 -1.53
C THR A 29 -1.28 -6.72 -0.98
N ALA A 30 -0.47 -5.69 -1.26
CA ALA A 30 0.89 -5.59 -0.73
C ALA A 30 0.89 -5.45 0.80
N TRP A 31 -0.04 -4.70 1.37
CA TRP A 31 -0.19 -4.55 2.81
C TRP A 31 -0.54 -5.88 3.48
N ALA A 32 -1.51 -6.61 2.93
CA ALA A 32 -1.92 -7.92 3.44
C ALA A 32 -0.78 -8.94 3.39
N TRP A 33 0.01 -8.91 2.32
CA TRP A 33 1.23 -9.70 2.21
C TRP A 33 2.22 -9.39 3.33
N ALA A 34 2.56 -8.11 3.53
CA ALA A 34 3.48 -7.69 4.57
C ALA A 34 2.98 -8.07 5.98
N ALA A 35 1.68 -7.91 6.25
CA ALA A 35 1.04 -8.30 7.50
C ALA A 35 1.14 -9.82 7.74
N GLY A 36 0.79 -10.63 6.74
CA GLY A 36 0.91 -12.08 6.83
C GLY A 36 2.34 -12.55 7.05
N ARG A 37 3.31 -11.93 6.37
CA ARG A 37 4.74 -12.20 6.57
C ARG A 37 5.20 -11.83 7.98
N HIS A 38 4.73 -10.71 8.53
CA HIS A 38 5.03 -10.30 9.91
C HIS A 38 4.45 -11.27 10.95
N LEU A 39 3.28 -11.84 10.67
CA LEU A 39 2.64 -12.87 11.50
C LEU A 39 3.25 -14.27 11.33
N GLY A 40 4.21 -14.45 10.42
CA GLY A 40 4.85 -15.74 10.15
C GLY A 40 4.00 -16.72 9.35
N LEU A 41 2.99 -16.22 8.62
CA LEU A 41 2.13 -17.07 7.78
C LEU A 41 2.88 -17.57 6.52
N PRO A 42 2.60 -18.80 6.06
CA PRO A 42 3.04 -19.28 4.76
C PRO A 42 2.48 -18.42 3.62
N GLY A 43 3.22 -18.26 2.52
CA GLY A 43 2.82 -17.36 1.43
C GLY A 43 1.49 -17.76 0.78
N GLU A 44 1.29 -19.07 0.63
CA GLU A 44 0.10 -19.73 0.10
C GLU A 44 -1.15 -19.55 0.96
N GLU A 45 -0.99 -19.29 2.27
CA GLU A 45 -2.09 -18.95 3.18
C GLU A 45 -2.43 -17.46 3.13
N ILE A 46 -1.48 -16.61 2.73
CA ILE A 46 -1.71 -15.16 2.59
C ILE A 46 -2.41 -14.85 1.26
N ILE A 47 -1.97 -15.50 0.18
CA ILE A 47 -2.58 -15.42 -1.14
C ILE A 47 -2.63 -16.84 -1.69
N ARG A 48 -3.81 -17.38 -1.99
CA ARG A 48 -3.96 -18.73 -2.57
C ARG A 48 -3.73 -18.71 -4.08
N ALA A 49 -3.41 -19.86 -4.67
CA ALA A 49 -3.11 -19.95 -6.10
C ALA A 49 -4.33 -19.65 -7.01
N ASP A 50 -5.55 -19.92 -6.52
CA ASP A 50 -6.81 -19.72 -7.23
C ASP A 50 -7.39 -18.30 -7.09
N GLU A 51 -6.76 -17.45 -6.27
CA GLU A 51 -7.15 -16.05 -6.12
C GLU A 51 -6.65 -15.19 -7.28
N TYR A 52 -7.22 -13.98 -7.41
CA TYR A 52 -6.88 -13.03 -8.48
C TYR A 52 -7.00 -13.65 -9.88
N ASP A 53 -8.13 -14.30 -10.15
CA ASP A 53 -8.40 -14.99 -11.42
C ASP A 53 -7.37 -16.09 -11.76
N GLY A 54 -6.79 -16.75 -10.74
CA GLY A 54 -5.79 -17.80 -10.90
C GLY A 54 -4.35 -17.31 -10.96
N GLU A 55 -4.11 -16.01 -10.76
CA GLU A 55 -2.78 -15.40 -10.79
C GLU A 55 -2.12 -15.28 -9.40
N GLY A 56 -2.71 -15.90 -8.37
CA GLY A 56 -2.20 -15.77 -7.00
C GLY A 56 -0.72 -16.18 -6.85
N GLU A 57 -0.27 -17.23 -7.55
CA GLU A 57 1.14 -17.62 -7.53
C GLU A 57 2.08 -16.55 -8.13
N SER A 58 1.72 -15.97 -9.28
CA SER A 58 2.51 -14.94 -9.95
C SER A 58 2.57 -13.66 -9.12
N ILE A 59 1.47 -13.32 -8.44
CA ILE A 59 1.42 -12.21 -7.47
C ILE A 59 2.31 -12.48 -6.27
N ARG A 60 2.29 -13.68 -5.66
CA ARG A 60 3.19 -14.02 -4.55
C ARG A 60 4.65 -13.87 -4.94
N VAL A 61 5.04 -14.40 -6.11
CA VAL A 61 6.42 -14.27 -6.62
C VAL A 61 6.78 -12.80 -6.77
N SER A 62 5.91 -11.99 -7.37
CA SER A 62 6.11 -10.55 -7.56
C SER A 62 6.28 -9.81 -6.22
N LEU A 63 5.52 -10.17 -5.20
CA LEU A 63 5.63 -9.62 -3.85
C LEU A 63 6.94 -10.04 -3.16
N GLN A 64 7.36 -11.30 -3.31
CA GLN A 64 8.60 -11.82 -2.72
C GLN A 64 9.84 -11.12 -3.30
N VAL A 65 9.86 -10.88 -4.61
CA VAL A 65 11.00 -10.21 -5.27
C VAL A 65 10.91 -8.68 -5.26
N GLY A 66 9.85 -8.12 -4.66
CA GLY A 66 9.68 -6.67 -4.54
C GLY A 66 9.28 -5.95 -5.83
N ALA A 67 8.67 -6.66 -6.78
CA ALA A 67 8.27 -6.14 -8.10
C ALA A 67 6.76 -5.87 -8.24
N TYR A 68 5.95 -6.23 -7.24
CA TYR A 68 4.51 -5.99 -7.26
C TYR A 68 4.17 -4.50 -7.10
N ILE A 69 3.29 -3.98 -7.95
CA ILE A 69 3.06 -2.53 -8.11
C ILE A 69 2.61 -1.82 -6.82
N GLY A 70 1.78 -2.48 -6.00
CA GLY A 70 1.28 -1.91 -4.74
C GLY A 70 2.37 -1.59 -3.71
N ILE A 71 3.56 -2.17 -3.84
CA ILE A 71 4.71 -1.85 -2.99
C ILE A 71 5.12 -0.38 -3.16
N HIS A 72 4.99 0.15 -4.38
CA HIS A 72 5.35 1.54 -4.67
C HIS A 72 4.37 2.53 -4.06
N GLY A 73 3.07 2.21 -4.01
CA GLY A 73 2.08 3.04 -3.31
C GLY A 73 2.30 3.04 -1.79
N LEU A 74 2.58 1.88 -1.19
CA LEU A 74 2.98 1.80 0.22
C LEU A 74 4.25 2.61 0.52
N ALA A 75 5.25 2.53 -0.37
CA ALA A 75 6.47 3.29 -0.21
C ALA A 75 6.26 4.79 -0.36
N HIS A 76 5.42 5.21 -1.31
CA HIS A 76 5.06 6.61 -1.49
C HIS A 76 4.30 7.18 -0.28
N ALA A 77 3.45 6.37 0.36
CA ALA A 77 2.78 6.69 1.61
C ALA A 77 3.69 6.59 2.86
N GLY A 78 4.97 6.22 2.69
CA GLY A 78 5.96 6.22 3.78
C GLY A 78 5.91 4.99 4.69
N PHE A 79 5.18 3.94 4.32
CA PHE A 79 5.14 2.70 5.10
C PHE A 79 6.46 1.93 5.05
N CYS A 80 7.19 1.99 3.94
CA CYS A 80 8.48 1.33 3.78
C CYS A 80 9.32 1.98 2.68
N SER A 81 10.60 1.61 2.60
CA SER A 81 11.40 1.84 1.40
C SER A 81 11.39 0.62 0.49
N VAL A 82 11.37 0.84 -0.82
CA VAL A 82 11.55 -0.24 -1.81
C VAL A 82 12.98 -0.81 -1.74
N ARG A 83 13.97 0.04 -1.48
CA ARG A 83 15.38 -0.35 -1.41
C ARG A 83 15.86 -0.38 0.03
N SER A 84 16.52 -1.47 0.41
CA SER A 84 17.19 -1.57 1.71
C SER A 84 18.33 -0.56 1.81
N ARG A 85 18.34 0.20 2.91
CA ARG A 85 19.40 1.15 3.28
C ARG A 85 19.54 1.12 4.81
N PRO A 86 20.75 1.36 5.36
CA PRO A 86 20.94 1.45 6.80
C PRO A 86 19.97 2.47 7.43
N GLY A 87 19.31 2.06 8.52
CA GLY A 87 18.38 2.92 9.27
C GLY A 87 17.00 3.11 8.65
N VAL A 88 16.67 2.43 7.54
CA VAL A 88 15.37 2.55 6.86
C VAL A 88 14.66 1.20 6.86
N VAL A 89 13.40 1.19 7.32
CA VAL A 89 12.53 0.02 7.20
C VAL A 89 12.21 -0.21 5.72
N ALA A 90 12.57 -1.38 5.20
CA ALA A 90 12.40 -1.73 3.80
C ALA A 90 11.42 -2.89 3.62
N TRP A 91 10.79 -2.95 2.45
CA TRP A 91 9.95 -4.07 2.05
C TRP A 91 10.65 -5.42 2.28
N PRO A 92 9.96 -6.45 2.83
CA PRO A 92 8.53 -6.53 3.14
C PRO A 92 8.12 -6.05 4.54
N SER A 93 9.02 -5.41 5.30
CA SER A 93 8.67 -4.82 6.58
C SER A 93 8.03 -3.44 6.42
N LEU A 94 7.02 -3.14 7.24
CA LEU A 94 6.38 -1.82 7.30
C LEU A 94 6.76 -1.10 8.60
N LYS A 95 6.93 0.22 8.52
CA LYS A 95 7.25 1.11 9.64
C LYS A 95 6.05 1.27 10.59
N PHE A 96 4.85 1.21 10.05
CA PHE A 96 3.56 1.28 10.73
C PHE A 96 2.51 0.52 9.91
N TRP A 97 1.36 0.22 10.52
CA TRP A 97 0.30 -0.60 9.92
C TRP A 97 -0.90 0.20 9.42
N THR A 98 -1.15 1.36 10.00
CA THR A 98 -2.26 2.25 9.66
C THR A 98 -1.78 3.70 9.66
N GLN A 99 -2.53 4.57 8.97
CA GLN A 99 -2.26 6.00 8.92
C GLN A 99 -3.54 6.79 9.16
N CYS A 100 -3.43 7.97 9.76
CA CYS A 100 -4.54 8.92 9.83
C CYS A 100 -4.69 9.63 8.48
N ALA A 101 -5.91 9.69 7.97
CA ALA A 101 -6.27 10.59 6.89
C ALA A 101 -6.82 11.87 7.54
N GLU A 102 -6.01 12.92 7.61
CA GLU A 102 -6.50 14.24 8.00
C GLU A 102 -7.35 14.78 6.86
N MET A 103 -8.60 15.13 7.15
CA MET A 103 -9.45 15.85 6.20
C MET A 103 -9.00 17.31 6.21
N PRO A 104 -8.75 17.94 5.04
CA PRO A 104 -8.48 19.37 5.00
C PRO A 104 -9.69 20.13 5.57
N ASP A 105 -9.43 21.21 6.30
CA ASP A 105 -10.47 22.10 6.81
C ASP A 105 -11.25 22.69 5.64
N PHE A 106 -12.38 22.08 5.30
CA PHE A 106 -13.32 22.69 4.39
C PHE A 106 -13.97 23.86 5.13
N ASN A 107 -13.55 25.07 4.80
CA ASN A 107 -14.28 26.29 5.15
C ASN A 107 -15.62 26.29 4.39
N VAL A 108 -16.59 25.51 4.87
CA VAL A 108 -17.95 25.54 4.37
C VAL A 108 -18.59 26.80 4.95
N SER A 109 -18.57 27.87 4.15
CA SER A 109 -19.40 29.04 4.42
C SER A 109 -20.85 28.59 4.24
N LEU A 110 -21.57 28.38 5.36
CA LEU A 110 -23.03 28.22 5.38
C LEU A 110 -23.72 29.56 5.08
#